data_AF-A0A968MQY9-F1
#
_entry.id   AF-A0A968MQY9-F1
#
_cell.length_a   1.000
_cell.length_b   1.000
_cell.length_c   1.000
_cell.angle_alpha   90.00
_cell.angle_beta   90.00
_cell.angle_gamma   90.00
#
_symmetry.space_group_name_H-M   'P 1'
#
loop_
_entity.id
_entity.type
_entity.pdbx_description
1 polymer ?
#
loop_
_entity_poly.entity_id
_entity_poly.type
_entity_poly.pdbx_seq_one_letter_code
_entity_poly.pdbx_strand_id
1 'polypeptide(L)'
;MGEITPEVIVQADASLKQNRLEIVRDTQCLVLKQKEEESARKLKELIGQAVAFEKQLQELKKQEASINELEVKLSEFEYCRMHFQGHLEAFNAGEKRVNSLQQYITNDEKTLQVLKSRLKESEIVFEQLRIDYEQREGLKLQAEELAKVSRILELQKLNNQLKERVSNGEKFLTETKNKIFDLKLELEKSLDEIRINKSQIPDMKRLSEAKDWFTINELIGKSELEIAQELKVLAEEMEKLDQQKAMLFNSDCFTGIAVTETFENVITALEVKKRLHLTAIEILRMENQHFQVQLKLGEYASELKDGEPCPLCGSLAHPVKYNASDLAGMLSKSNNELKIHENAIEAINNGSKKLSELNTILCFKREAQVRILAKQKENNEKLSIHKQLFIWAGFQTKESVESEFTKAQHLQKLVSEKEETLEKMRTQLEKETQASEKYLKVVDELKRNMLEYATEAATVQNQLKIIDLSLYQNSNVEY
;
A
#
# COMPACT_ATOMS: atom_id res chain seq x y z
N MET A 1 -191.13 -128.31 -96.13
CA MET A 1 -190.06 -129.03 -96.85
C MET A 1 -188.73 -128.62 -96.22
N GLY A 2 -188.29 -128.96 -95.01
CA GLY A 2 -188.61 -129.95 -93.94
C GLY A 2 -187.34 -130.10 -93.06
N GLU A 3 -187.23 -130.68 -91.85
CA GLU A 3 -188.08 -131.00 -90.69
C GLU A 3 -187.11 -130.87 -89.46
N ILE A 4 -187.37 -129.99 -88.44
CA ILE A 4 -186.44 -129.52 -87.35
C ILE A 4 -185.66 -130.68 -86.69
N THR A 5 -186.32 -131.42 -85.81
CA THR A 5 -185.78 -132.51 -84.98
C THR A 5 -184.60 -132.20 -84.06
N PRO A 6 -184.43 -133.04 -83.03
CA PRO A 6 -183.44 -132.91 -81.95
C PRO A 6 -181.97 -132.80 -82.36
N GLU A 7 -181.57 -133.16 -83.60
CA GLU A 7 -180.16 -133.14 -84.01
C GLU A 7 -179.45 -131.77 -83.88
N VAL A 8 -180.13 -130.61 -83.88
CA VAL A 8 -179.44 -129.29 -83.81
C VAL A 8 -179.33 -128.70 -82.40
N ILE A 9 -180.24 -129.04 -81.46
CA ILE A 9 -180.06 -128.72 -80.02
C ILE A 9 -178.85 -129.49 -79.47
N VAL A 10 -178.55 -130.69 -80.00
CA VAL A 10 -177.33 -131.46 -79.70
C VAL A 10 -176.08 -130.83 -80.32
N GLN A 11 -176.16 -130.24 -81.52
CA GLN A 11 -175.04 -129.48 -82.11
C GLN A 11 -174.70 -128.21 -81.32
N ALA A 12 -175.68 -127.54 -80.71
CA ALA A 12 -175.44 -126.38 -79.85
C ALA A 12 -174.68 -126.79 -78.56
N ASP A 13 -175.07 -127.89 -77.92
CA ASP A 13 -174.46 -128.40 -76.68
C ASP A 13 -173.04 -128.99 -76.91
N ALA A 14 -172.78 -129.54 -78.10
CA ALA A 14 -171.43 -129.93 -78.53
C ALA A 14 -170.52 -128.71 -78.78
N SER A 15 -171.04 -127.66 -79.42
CA SER A 15 -170.28 -126.43 -79.73
C SER A 15 -169.88 -125.66 -78.46
N LEU A 16 -170.73 -125.62 -77.42
CA LEU A 16 -170.41 -125.01 -76.12
C LEU A 16 -169.28 -125.73 -75.37
N LYS A 17 -169.25 -127.07 -75.43
CA LYS A 17 -168.15 -127.88 -74.86
C LYS A 17 -166.83 -127.64 -75.60
N GLN A 18 -166.88 -127.50 -76.93
CA GLN A 18 -165.72 -127.22 -77.77
C GLN A 18 -165.13 -125.82 -77.52
N ASN A 19 -165.99 -124.79 -77.39
CA ASN A 19 -165.54 -123.43 -77.06
C ASN A 19 -164.92 -123.33 -75.64
N ARG A 20 -165.41 -124.09 -74.65
CA ARG A 20 -164.77 -124.15 -73.31
C ARG A 20 -163.35 -124.76 -73.36
N LEU A 21 -163.12 -125.74 -74.23
CA LEU A 21 -161.80 -126.32 -74.47
C LEU A 21 -160.85 -125.32 -75.14
N GLU A 22 -161.35 -124.48 -76.04
CA GLU A 22 -160.60 -123.38 -76.66
C GLU A 22 -160.11 -122.36 -75.62
N ILE A 23 -160.97 -121.93 -74.70
CA ILE A 23 -160.59 -120.96 -73.64
C ILE A 23 -159.44 -121.49 -72.76
N VAL A 24 -159.47 -122.78 -72.39
CA VAL A 24 -158.39 -123.39 -71.59
C VAL A 24 -157.07 -123.43 -72.38
N ARG A 25 -157.14 -123.74 -73.68
CA ARG A 25 -155.97 -123.76 -74.58
C ARG A 25 -155.37 -122.36 -74.75
N ASP A 26 -156.21 -121.34 -74.93
CA ASP A 26 -155.74 -119.96 -75.08
C ASP A 26 -155.13 -119.41 -73.79
N THR A 27 -155.66 -119.79 -72.63
CA THR A 27 -155.09 -119.40 -71.33
C THR A 27 -153.70 -120.01 -71.13
N GLN A 28 -153.48 -121.27 -71.54
CA GLN A 28 -152.15 -121.89 -71.56
C GLN A 28 -151.21 -121.21 -72.57
N CYS A 29 -151.71 -120.79 -73.72
CA CYS A 29 -150.94 -120.06 -74.74
C CYS A 29 -150.44 -118.71 -74.19
N LEU A 30 -151.25 -118.02 -73.39
CA LEU A 30 -150.93 -116.71 -72.82
C LEU A 30 -149.79 -116.79 -71.77
N VAL A 31 -149.78 -117.85 -70.95
CA VAL A 31 -148.70 -118.11 -69.98
C VAL A 31 -147.35 -118.37 -70.69
N LEU A 32 -147.37 -119.10 -71.81
CA LEU A 32 -146.17 -119.33 -72.62
C LEU A 32 -145.61 -118.02 -73.20
N LYS A 33 -146.49 -117.16 -73.71
CA LYS A 33 -146.11 -115.86 -74.27
C LYS A 33 -145.52 -114.91 -73.22
N GLN A 34 -146.02 -114.91 -71.98
CA GLN A 34 -145.41 -114.14 -70.88
C GLN A 34 -143.98 -114.59 -70.56
N LYS A 35 -143.70 -115.91 -70.62
CA LYS A 35 -142.35 -116.44 -70.43
C LYS A 35 -141.37 -116.00 -71.53
N GLU A 36 -141.83 -115.95 -72.77
CA GLU A 36 -141.03 -115.47 -73.91
C GLU A 36 -140.66 -113.98 -73.74
N GLU A 37 -141.59 -113.14 -73.29
CA GLU A 37 -141.32 -111.71 -73.04
C GLU A 37 -140.23 -111.52 -71.98
N GLU A 38 -140.31 -112.27 -70.87
CA GLU A 38 -139.35 -112.17 -69.77
C GLU A 38 -137.94 -112.59 -70.19
N SER A 39 -137.83 -113.59 -71.07
CA SER A 39 -136.56 -114.04 -71.65
C SER A 39 -135.94 -112.98 -72.59
N ALA A 40 -136.76 -112.31 -73.40
CA ALA A 40 -136.31 -111.25 -74.30
C ALA A 40 -135.79 -110.03 -73.52
N ARG A 41 -136.38 -109.74 -72.34
CA ARG A 41 -135.97 -108.63 -71.48
C ARG A 41 -134.55 -108.83 -70.93
N LYS A 42 -134.22 -110.05 -70.48
CA LYS A 42 -132.85 -110.41 -70.02
C LYS A 42 -131.80 -110.30 -71.13
N LEU A 43 -132.15 -110.69 -72.36
CA LEU A 43 -131.23 -110.61 -73.49
C LEU A 43 -130.83 -109.16 -73.81
N LYS A 44 -131.79 -108.22 -73.72
CA LYS A 44 -131.52 -106.79 -73.93
C LYS A 44 -130.54 -106.21 -72.91
N GLU A 45 -130.59 -106.66 -71.67
CA GLU A 45 -129.71 -106.20 -70.59
C GLU A 45 -128.25 -106.65 -70.78
N LEU A 46 -128.04 -107.91 -71.18
CA LEU A 46 -126.72 -108.46 -71.50
C LEU A 46 -126.04 -107.74 -72.68
N ILE A 47 -126.81 -107.40 -73.72
CA ILE A 47 -126.28 -106.62 -74.85
C ILE A 47 -125.84 -105.22 -74.37
N GLY A 48 -126.60 -104.61 -73.46
CA GLY A 48 -126.22 -103.34 -72.84
C GLY A 48 -124.87 -103.40 -72.11
N GLN A 49 -124.60 -104.50 -71.39
CA GLN A 49 -123.34 -104.69 -70.68
C GLN A 49 -122.15 -104.93 -71.62
N ALA A 50 -122.34 -105.71 -72.69
CA ALA A 50 -121.28 -105.98 -73.68
C ALA A 50 -120.77 -104.69 -74.33
N VAL A 51 -121.68 -103.79 -74.73
CA VAL A 51 -121.34 -102.50 -75.32
C VAL A 51 -120.58 -101.60 -74.34
N ALA A 52 -120.90 -101.67 -73.04
CA ALA A 52 -120.20 -100.89 -72.02
C ALA A 52 -118.75 -101.34 -71.82
N PHE A 53 -118.49 -102.65 -71.81
CA PHE A 53 -117.12 -103.19 -71.68
C PHE A 53 -116.25 -102.92 -72.90
N GLU A 54 -116.81 -102.99 -74.12
CA GLU A 54 -116.08 -102.63 -75.34
C GLU A 54 -115.62 -101.17 -75.33
N LYS A 55 -116.46 -100.26 -74.82
CA LYS A 55 -116.07 -98.85 -74.63
C LYS A 55 -114.88 -98.69 -73.67
N GLN A 56 -114.90 -99.36 -72.51
CA GLN A 56 -113.78 -99.29 -71.54
C GLN A 56 -112.46 -99.80 -72.13
N LEU A 57 -112.51 -100.87 -72.93
CA LEU A 57 -111.31 -101.46 -73.53
C LEU A 57 -110.67 -100.51 -74.57
N GLN A 58 -111.47 -99.76 -75.33
CA GLN A 58 -110.96 -98.74 -76.24
C GLN A 58 -110.35 -97.54 -75.51
N GLU A 59 -110.92 -97.13 -74.37
CA GLU A 59 -110.39 -96.03 -73.56
C GLU A 59 -108.99 -96.35 -73.03
N LEU A 60 -108.77 -97.57 -72.54
CA LEU A 60 -107.48 -98.02 -72.02
C LEU A 60 -106.40 -98.13 -73.10
N LYS A 61 -106.74 -98.62 -74.30
CA LYS A 61 -105.79 -98.68 -75.43
C LYS A 61 -105.28 -97.30 -75.87
N LYS A 62 -106.06 -96.23 -75.69
CA LYS A 62 -105.58 -94.87 -75.99
C LYS A 62 -104.50 -94.38 -75.02
N GLN A 63 -104.41 -94.95 -73.82
CA GLN A 63 -103.47 -94.51 -72.78
C GLN A 63 -102.09 -95.18 -72.87
N GLU A 64 -101.98 -96.30 -73.56
CA GLU A 64 -100.74 -97.11 -73.67
C GLU A 64 -99.56 -96.32 -74.28
N ALA A 65 -99.80 -95.52 -75.32
CA ALA A 65 -98.75 -94.74 -75.99
C ALA A 65 -98.11 -93.68 -75.08
N SER A 66 -98.90 -93.01 -74.23
CA SER A 66 -98.43 -91.96 -73.31
C SER A 66 -97.54 -92.53 -72.20
N ILE A 67 -97.88 -93.71 -71.69
CA ILE A 67 -97.11 -94.38 -70.64
C ILE A 67 -95.72 -94.80 -71.15
N ASN A 68 -95.66 -95.35 -72.35
CA ASN A 68 -94.37 -95.72 -72.96
C ASN A 68 -93.46 -94.51 -73.20
N GLU A 69 -94.02 -93.34 -73.56
CA GLU A 69 -93.23 -92.12 -73.76
C GLU A 69 -92.65 -91.56 -72.44
N LEU A 70 -93.40 -91.70 -71.35
CA LEU A 70 -92.95 -91.37 -69.99
C LEU A 70 -91.81 -92.27 -69.51
N GLU A 71 -91.89 -93.57 -69.81
CA GLU A 71 -90.86 -94.54 -69.44
C GLU A 71 -89.52 -94.24 -70.13
N VAL A 72 -89.55 -93.86 -71.42
CA VAL A 72 -88.35 -93.42 -72.15
C VAL A 72 -87.72 -92.17 -71.51
N LYS A 73 -88.52 -91.14 -71.24
CA LYS A 73 -88.05 -89.89 -70.60
C LYS A 73 -87.45 -90.13 -69.22
N LEU A 74 -88.04 -91.02 -68.44
CA LEU A 74 -87.51 -91.40 -67.13
C LEU A 74 -86.15 -92.09 -67.28
N SER A 75 -86.01 -92.99 -68.24
CA SER A 75 -84.73 -93.67 -68.50
C SER A 75 -83.61 -92.71 -68.94
N GLU A 76 -83.93 -91.71 -69.77
CA GLU A 76 -82.97 -90.69 -70.22
C GLU A 76 -82.52 -89.79 -69.06
N PHE A 77 -83.44 -89.43 -68.16
CA PHE A 77 -83.11 -88.66 -66.96
C PHE A 77 -82.26 -89.46 -65.98
N GLU A 78 -82.60 -90.74 -65.74
CA GLU A 78 -81.82 -91.63 -64.89
C GLU A 78 -80.41 -91.86 -65.45
N TYR A 79 -80.29 -92.05 -66.77
CA TYR A 79 -79.02 -92.12 -67.48
C TYR A 79 -78.20 -90.84 -67.25
N CYS A 80 -78.80 -89.66 -67.48
CA CYS A 80 -78.10 -88.39 -67.30
C CYS A 80 -77.67 -88.17 -65.84
N ARG A 81 -78.51 -88.53 -64.87
CA ARG A 81 -78.21 -88.41 -63.44
C ARG A 81 -77.08 -89.36 -63.04
N MET A 82 -77.13 -90.62 -63.45
CA MET A 82 -76.09 -91.61 -63.13
C MET A 82 -74.74 -91.25 -63.72
N HIS A 83 -74.70 -90.79 -64.97
CA HIS A 83 -73.44 -90.56 -65.67
C HIS A 83 -72.87 -89.15 -65.49
N PHE A 84 -73.69 -88.10 -65.32
CA PHE A 84 -73.19 -86.71 -65.34
C PHE A 84 -73.30 -85.94 -64.03
N GLN A 85 -74.06 -86.41 -63.02
CA GLN A 85 -74.20 -85.67 -61.75
C GLN A 85 -72.86 -85.47 -61.03
N GLY A 86 -72.04 -86.52 -60.92
CA GLY A 86 -70.72 -86.43 -60.28
C GLY A 86 -69.76 -85.51 -61.04
N HIS A 87 -69.85 -85.46 -62.37
CA HIS A 87 -69.05 -84.54 -63.19
C HIS A 87 -69.48 -83.08 -63.02
N LEU A 88 -70.79 -82.81 -62.93
CA LEU A 88 -71.34 -81.47 -62.69
C LEU A 88 -71.00 -80.95 -61.28
N GLU A 89 -71.09 -81.81 -60.26
CA GLU A 89 -70.69 -81.46 -58.89
C GLU A 89 -69.18 -81.20 -58.80
N ALA A 90 -68.35 -82.03 -59.45
CA ALA A 90 -66.91 -81.83 -59.52
C ALA A 90 -66.54 -80.54 -60.27
N PHE A 91 -67.24 -80.20 -61.35
CA PHE A 91 -67.06 -78.94 -62.08
C PHE A 91 -67.36 -77.72 -61.18
N ASN A 92 -68.51 -77.71 -60.50
CA ASN A 92 -68.89 -76.63 -59.60
C ASN A 92 -67.92 -76.49 -58.42
N ALA A 93 -67.42 -77.60 -57.86
CA ALA A 93 -66.40 -77.58 -56.81
C ALA A 93 -65.05 -77.05 -57.34
N GLY A 94 -64.66 -77.43 -58.56
CA GLY A 94 -63.49 -76.93 -59.26
C GLY A 94 -63.57 -75.43 -59.51
N GLU A 95 -64.70 -74.94 -60.03
CA GLU A 95 -64.94 -73.52 -60.31
C GLU A 95 -64.86 -72.67 -59.02
N LYS A 96 -65.48 -73.12 -57.93
CA LYS A 96 -65.35 -72.46 -56.61
C LYS A 96 -63.91 -72.39 -56.14
N ARG A 97 -63.12 -73.44 -56.36
CA ARG A 97 -61.70 -73.49 -55.98
C ARG A 97 -60.83 -72.60 -56.86
N VAL A 98 -61.13 -72.51 -58.16
CA VAL A 98 -60.46 -71.57 -59.07
C VAL A 98 -60.75 -70.13 -58.64
N ASN A 99 -62.00 -69.80 -58.33
CA ASN A 99 -62.38 -68.46 -57.89
C ASN A 99 -61.73 -68.07 -56.56
N SER A 100 -61.64 -68.98 -55.59
CA SER A 100 -60.96 -68.69 -54.32
C SER A 100 -59.45 -68.51 -54.50
N LEU A 101 -58.80 -69.37 -55.29
CA LEU A 101 -57.38 -69.22 -55.63
C LEU A 101 -57.10 -67.92 -56.39
N GLN A 102 -57.99 -67.52 -57.31
CA GLN A 102 -57.86 -66.24 -58.02
C GLN A 102 -57.95 -65.04 -57.07
N GLN A 103 -58.81 -65.10 -56.06
CA GLN A 103 -58.87 -64.07 -55.01
C GLN A 103 -57.57 -64.01 -54.19
N TYR A 104 -56.99 -65.16 -53.83
CA TYR A 104 -55.70 -65.21 -53.14
C TYR A 104 -54.58 -64.61 -54.00
N ILE A 105 -54.47 -65.00 -55.28
CA ILE A 105 -53.49 -64.45 -56.21
C ILE A 105 -53.63 -62.93 -56.33
N THR A 106 -54.85 -62.43 -56.50
CA THR A 106 -55.10 -60.98 -56.61
C THR A 106 -54.71 -60.23 -55.33
N ASN A 107 -54.94 -60.83 -54.16
CA ASN A 107 -54.58 -60.23 -52.88
C ASN A 107 -53.05 -60.26 -52.65
N ASP A 108 -52.39 -61.36 -53.00
CA ASP A 108 -50.94 -61.49 -52.90
C ASP A 108 -50.22 -60.55 -53.87
N GLU A 109 -50.74 -60.37 -55.09
CA GLU A 109 -50.25 -59.38 -56.07
C GLU A 109 -50.32 -57.95 -55.52
N LYS A 110 -51.46 -57.57 -54.91
CA LYS A 110 -51.60 -56.26 -54.24
C LYS A 110 -50.60 -56.11 -53.10
N THR A 111 -50.46 -57.15 -52.27
CA THR A 111 -49.54 -57.14 -51.13
C THR A 111 -48.09 -57.02 -51.60
N LEU A 112 -47.72 -57.76 -52.65
CA LEU A 112 -46.40 -57.68 -53.28
C LEU A 112 -46.12 -56.28 -53.84
N GLN A 113 -47.11 -55.64 -54.46
CA GLN A 113 -46.95 -54.29 -54.99
C GLN A 113 -46.70 -53.26 -53.88
N VAL A 114 -47.46 -53.33 -52.77
CA VAL A 114 -47.27 -52.46 -51.60
C VAL A 114 -45.91 -52.72 -50.91
N LEU A 115 -45.50 -53.98 -50.81
CA LEU A 115 -44.20 -54.33 -50.23
C LEU A 115 -43.05 -53.85 -51.13
N LYS A 116 -43.17 -53.95 -52.45
CA LYS A 116 -42.18 -53.42 -53.41
C LYS A 116 -42.05 -51.91 -53.33
N SER A 117 -43.16 -51.16 -53.19
CA SER A 117 -43.08 -49.70 -53.04
C SER A 117 -42.42 -49.31 -51.72
N ARG A 118 -42.79 -49.97 -50.61
CA ARG A 118 -42.14 -49.76 -49.30
C ARG A 118 -40.65 -50.11 -49.31
N LEU A 119 -40.26 -51.18 -49.99
CA LEU A 119 -38.86 -51.57 -50.12
C LEU A 119 -38.08 -50.47 -50.84
N LYS A 120 -38.59 -49.96 -51.97
CA LYS A 120 -37.95 -48.84 -52.69
C LYS A 120 -37.83 -47.58 -51.84
N GLU A 121 -38.88 -47.22 -51.11
CA GLU A 121 -38.83 -46.08 -50.18
C GLU A 121 -37.76 -46.30 -49.10
N SER A 122 -37.71 -47.49 -48.52
CA SER A 122 -36.70 -47.86 -47.51
C SER A 122 -35.28 -47.87 -48.08
N GLU A 123 -35.07 -48.30 -49.32
CA GLU A 123 -33.76 -48.28 -49.99
C GLU A 123 -33.27 -46.85 -50.22
N ILE A 124 -34.16 -45.93 -50.64
CA ILE A 124 -33.83 -44.51 -50.81
C ILE A 124 -33.41 -43.89 -49.47
N VAL A 125 -34.20 -44.13 -48.41
CA VAL A 125 -33.91 -43.62 -47.07
C VAL A 125 -32.60 -44.21 -46.53
N PHE A 126 -32.34 -45.50 -46.77
CA PHE A 126 -31.10 -46.16 -46.36
C PHE A 126 -29.88 -45.55 -47.05
N GLU A 127 -29.94 -45.31 -48.37
CA GLU A 127 -28.79 -44.77 -49.10
C GLU A 127 -28.48 -43.32 -48.66
N GLN A 128 -29.50 -42.51 -48.38
CA GLN A 128 -29.31 -41.18 -47.78
C GLN A 128 -28.64 -41.27 -46.40
N LEU A 129 -29.16 -42.12 -45.51
CA LEU A 129 -28.59 -42.36 -44.18
C LEU A 129 -27.16 -42.89 -44.25
N ARG A 130 -26.85 -43.72 -45.24
CA ARG A 130 -25.51 -44.25 -45.46
C ARG A 130 -24.52 -43.15 -45.82
N ILE A 131 -24.87 -42.27 -46.75
CA ILE A 131 -24.04 -41.11 -47.13
C ILE A 131 -23.76 -40.23 -45.91
N ASP A 132 -24.79 -39.90 -45.13
CA ASP A 132 -24.66 -39.07 -43.92
C ASP A 132 -23.78 -39.78 -42.86
N TYR A 133 -23.94 -41.09 -42.69
CA TYR A 133 -23.16 -41.87 -41.74
C TYR A 133 -21.67 -41.95 -42.14
N GLU A 134 -21.39 -42.16 -43.43
CA GLU A 134 -20.02 -42.21 -43.95
C GLU A 134 -19.32 -40.84 -43.83
N GLN A 135 -20.04 -39.73 -44.03
CA GLN A 135 -19.51 -38.38 -43.85
C GLN A 135 -19.22 -38.00 -42.39
N ARG A 136 -19.85 -38.67 -41.42
CA ARG A 136 -19.67 -38.39 -39.98
C ARG A 136 -18.22 -38.46 -39.53
N GLU A 137 -17.45 -39.45 -40.01
CA GLU A 137 -16.04 -39.58 -39.62
C GLU A 137 -15.20 -38.41 -40.17
N GLY A 138 -15.52 -37.91 -41.37
CA GLY A 138 -14.90 -36.70 -41.91
C GLY A 138 -15.24 -35.46 -41.07
N LEU A 139 -16.51 -35.29 -40.69
CA LEU A 139 -16.95 -34.17 -39.84
C LEU A 139 -16.34 -34.23 -38.43
N LYS A 140 -16.22 -35.43 -37.83
CA LYS A 140 -15.54 -35.60 -36.54
C LYS A 140 -14.09 -35.18 -36.60
N LEU A 141 -13.38 -35.61 -37.64
CA LEU A 141 -11.97 -35.29 -37.79
C LEU A 141 -11.75 -33.79 -38.07
N GLN A 142 -12.65 -33.16 -38.83
CA GLN A 142 -12.68 -31.70 -38.97
C GLN A 142 -12.92 -31.00 -37.62
N ALA A 143 -13.85 -31.48 -36.79
CA ALA A 143 -14.10 -30.89 -35.47
C ALA A 143 -12.88 -31.02 -34.53
N GLU A 144 -12.20 -32.17 -34.54
CA GLU A 144 -10.95 -32.36 -33.78
C GLU A 144 -9.82 -31.43 -34.24
N GLU A 145 -9.68 -31.24 -35.56
CA GLU A 145 -8.69 -30.31 -36.10
C GLU A 145 -9.05 -28.84 -35.84
N LEU A 146 -10.33 -28.46 -35.90
CA LEU A 146 -10.78 -27.11 -35.51
C LEU A 146 -10.49 -26.82 -34.03
N ALA A 147 -10.64 -27.82 -33.15
CA ALA A 147 -10.27 -27.68 -31.73
C ALA A 147 -8.76 -27.41 -31.57
N LYS A 148 -7.91 -28.09 -32.37
CA LYS A 148 -6.46 -27.82 -32.41
C LYS A 148 -6.16 -26.42 -32.93
N VAL A 149 -6.86 -25.95 -33.98
CA VAL A 149 -6.72 -24.58 -34.51
C VAL A 149 -7.07 -23.55 -33.44
N SER A 150 -8.18 -23.73 -32.72
CA SER A 150 -8.56 -22.85 -31.60
C SER A 150 -7.46 -22.78 -30.55
N ARG A 151 -6.89 -23.94 -30.17
CA ARG A 151 -5.78 -24.00 -29.20
C ARG A 151 -4.54 -23.26 -29.70
N ILE A 152 -4.19 -23.37 -30.98
CA ILE A 152 -3.06 -22.63 -31.58
C ILE A 152 -3.31 -21.12 -31.50
N LEU A 153 -4.51 -20.65 -31.86
CA LEU A 153 -4.86 -19.23 -31.82
C LEU A 153 -4.83 -18.68 -30.39
N GLU A 154 -5.31 -19.44 -29.40
CA GLU A 154 -5.20 -19.09 -27.98
C GLU A 154 -3.74 -18.95 -27.54
N LEU A 155 -2.89 -19.92 -27.86
CA LEU A 155 -1.46 -19.90 -27.54
C LEU A 155 -0.75 -18.72 -28.21
N GLN A 156 -1.08 -18.42 -29.47
CA GLN A 156 -0.54 -17.26 -30.19
C GLN A 156 -0.97 -15.93 -29.55
N LYS A 157 -2.24 -15.82 -29.14
CA LYS A 157 -2.75 -14.65 -28.42
C LYS A 157 -2.02 -14.45 -27.09
N LEU A 158 -1.87 -15.50 -26.29
CA LEU A 158 -1.12 -15.46 -25.03
C LEU A 158 0.35 -15.10 -25.26
N ASN A 159 0.97 -15.65 -26.29
CA ASN A 159 2.37 -15.35 -26.63
C ASN A 159 2.56 -13.89 -27.06
N ASN A 160 1.61 -13.32 -27.82
CA ASN A 160 1.63 -11.90 -28.18
C ASN A 160 1.49 -10.99 -26.95
N GLN A 161 0.60 -11.32 -26.02
CA GLN A 161 0.47 -10.60 -24.74
C GLN A 161 1.75 -10.66 -23.91
N LEU A 162 2.38 -11.84 -23.83
CA LEU A 162 3.66 -12.00 -23.15
C LEU A 162 4.79 -11.22 -23.85
N LYS A 163 4.81 -11.17 -25.19
CA LYS A 163 5.79 -10.42 -25.96
C LYS A 163 5.76 -8.93 -25.64
N GLU A 164 4.57 -8.35 -25.51
CA GLU A 164 4.40 -6.97 -25.10
C GLU A 164 4.91 -6.74 -23.66
N ARG A 165 4.55 -7.64 -22.73
CA ARG A 165 5.04 -7.58 -21.33
C ARG A 165 6.55 -7.71 -21.22
N VAL A 166 7.17 -8.59 -22.00
CA VAL A 166 8.63 -8.76 -22.04
C VAL A 166 9.29 -7.50 -22.59
N SER A 167 8.78 -6.94 -23.69
CA SER A 167 9.30 -5.69 -24.26
C SER A 167 9.25 -4.53 -23.25
N ASN A 168 8.12 -4.37 -22.55
CA ASN A 168 7.98 -3.35 -21.50
C ASN A 168 8.91 -3.63 -20.30
N GLY A 169 9.03 -4.89 -19.89
CA GLY A 169 9.94 -5.31 -18.81
C GLY A 169 11.41 -5.06 -19.14
N GLU A 170 11.84 -5.34 -20.38
CA GLU A 170 13.20 -5.09 -20.84
C GLU A 170 13.53 -3.59 -20.87
N LYS A 171 12.59 -2.75 -21.32
CA LYS A 171 12.74 -1.28 -21.26
C LYS A 171 12.93 -0.81 -19.82
N PHE A 172 12.05 -1.22 -18.91
CA PHE A 172 12.15 -0.85 -17.50
C PHE A 172 13.47 -1.34 -16.88
N LEU A 173 13.90 -2.55 -17.19
CA LEU A 173 15.15 -3.12 -16.70
C LEU A 173 16.38 -2.36 -17.22
N THR A 174 16.32 -1.86 -18.46
CA THR A 174 17.36 -1.01 -19.03
C THR A 174 17.41 0.35 -18.35
N GLU A 175 16.25 0.97 -18.10
CA GLU A 175 16.14 2.22 -17.34
C GLU A 175 16.66 2.08 -15.91
N THR A 176 16.31 1.00 -15.21
CA THR A 176 16.82 0.72 -13.86
C THR A 176 18.33 0.49 -13.87
N LYS A 177 18.88 -0.22 -14.87
CA LYS A 177 20.33 -0.40 -15.01
C LYS A 177 21.07 0.92 -15.24
N ASN A 178 20.49 1.81 -16.05
CA ASN A 178 21.06 3.15 -16.25
C ASN A 178 21.03 3.96 -14.95
N LYS A 179 19.93 3.95 -14.20
CA LYS A 179 19.84 4.60 -12.87
C LYS A 179 20.90 4.06 -11.90
N ILE A 180 21.10 2.74 -11.86
CA ILE A 180 22.14 2.10 -11.04
C ILE A 180 23.54 2.59 -11.45
N PHE A 181 23.78 2.71 -12.76
CA PHE A 181 25.05 3.21 -13.28
C PHE A 181 25.30 4.68 -12.90
N ASP A 182 24.30 5.54 -13.08
CA ASP A 182 24.37 6.95 -12.72
C ASP A 182 24.60 7.14 -11.21
N LEU A 183 23.88 6.38 -10.37
CA LEU A 183 24.07 6.37 -8.92
C LEU A 183 25.50 5.94 -8.53
N LYS A 184 26.09 4.96 -9.22
CA LYS A 184 27.48 4.53 -8.97
C LYS A 184 28.47 5.64 -9.31
N LEU A 185 28.28 6.32 -10.43
CA LEU A 185 29.13 7.45 -10.83
C LEU A 185 29.03 8.62 -9.85
N GLU A 186 27.81 8.96 -9.39
CA GLU A 186 27.60 10.01 -8.39
C GLU A 186 28.24 9.65 -7.03
N LEU A 187 28.18 8.38 -6.65
CA LEU A 187 28.78 7.89 -5.42
C LEU A 187 30.31 7.97 -5.48
N GLU A 188 30.93 7.59 -6.60
CA GLU A 188 32.38 7.72 -6.81
C GLU A 188 32.84 9.19 -6.77
N LYS A 189 32.11 10.08 -7.45
CA LYS A 189 32.37 11.53 -7.37
C LYS A 189 32.26 12.05 -5.95
N SER A 190 31.22 11.66 -5.21
CA SER A 190 31.00 12.08 -3.83
C SER A 190 32.11 11.57 -2.90
N LEU A 191 32.62 10.34 -3.12
CA LEU A 191 33.77 9.80 -2.37
C LEU A 191 35.04 10.61 -2.62
N ASP A 192 35.33 10.95 -3.87
CA ASP A 192 36.50 11.76 -4.22
C ASP A 192 36.41 13.17 -3.63
N GLU A 193 35.23 13.80 -3.67
CA GLU A 193 35.00 15.11 -3.05
C GLU A 193 35.18 15.06 -1.53
N ILE A 194 34.67 14.02 -0.85
CA ILE A 194 34.91 13.81 0.59
C ILE A 194 36.41 13.63 0.86
N ARG A 195 37.12 12.85 0.04
CA ARG A 195 38.57 12.64 0.18
C ARG A 195 39.34 13.94 0.05
N ILE A 196 39.02 14.75 -0.96
CA ILE A 196 39.63 16.06 -1.19
C ILE A 196 39.34 16.98 0.00
N ASN A 197 38.09 17.10 0.42
CA ASN A 197 37.72 17.95 1.55
C ASN A 197 38.40 17.51 2.86
N LYS A 198 38.46 16.21 3.14
CA LYS A 198 39.20 15.67 4.31
C LYS A 198 40.69 15.99 4.27
N SER A 199 41.31 15.95 3.08
CA SER A 199 42.73 16.30 2.93
C SER A 199 43.01 17.79 3.13
N GLN A 200 41.99 18.65 2.95
CA GLN A 200 42.07 20.09 3.17
C GLN A 200 41.76 20.49 4.61
N ILE A 201 41.19 19.61 5.43
CA ILE A 201 40.97 19.88 6.85
C ILE A 201 42.34 20.03 7.53
N PRO A 202 42.66 21.22 8.08
CA PRO A 202 43.90 21.44 8.81
C PRO A 202 43.99 20.55 10.05
N ASP A 203 45.21 20.30 10.53
CA ASP A 203 45.43 19.61 11.80
C ASP A 203 44.84 20.44 12.95
N MET A 204 43.69 19.99 13.46
CA MET A 204 42.93 20.69 14.50
C MET A 204 43.71 20.82 15.80
N LYS A 205 44.61 19.88 16.09
CA LYS A 205 45.47 19.95 17.28
C LYS A 205 46.45 21.11 17.14
N ARG A 206 47.15 21.18 16.01
CA ARG A 206 48.09 22.25 15.71
C ARG A 206 47.42 23.63 15.71
N LEU A 207 46.19 23.69 15.22
CA LEU A 207 45.41 24.92 15.12
C LEU A 207 44.89 25.39 16.49
N SER A 208 44.48 24.46 17.36
CA SER A 208 44.13 24.73 18.77
C SER A 208 45.35 25.25 19.54
N GLU A 209 46.50 24.59 19.43
CA GLU A 209 47.73 25.02 20.13
C GLU A 209 48.16 26.44 19.70
N ALA A 210 48.02 26.77 18.41
CA ALA A 210 48.26 28.13 17.92
C ALA A 210 47.27 29.15 18.51
N LYS A 211 45.97 28.81 18.60
CA LYS A 211 44.94 29.66 19.22
C LYS A 211 45.21 29.90 20.71
N ASP A 212 45.59 28.85 21.42
CA ASP A 212 45.94 28.93 22.85
C ASP A 212 47.15 29.83 23.06
N TRP A 213 48.16 29.72 22.19
CA TRP A 213 49.32 30.61 22.24
C TRP A 213 48.94 32.09 22.09
N PHE A 214 48.06 32.44 21.14
CA PHE A 214 47.60 33.82 20.97
C PHE A 214 46.76 34.31 22.15
N THR A 215 45.94 33.43 22.74
CA THR A 215 45.16 33.75 23.96
C THR A 215 46.08 34.08 25.13
N ILE A 216 47.10 33.25 25.35
CA ILE A 216 48.10 33.47 26.41
C ILE A 216 48.91 34.74 26.13
N ASN A 217 49.29 34.99 24.88
CA ASN A 217 50.01 36.20 24.49
C ASN A 217 49.18 37.47 24.75
N GLU A 218 47.87 37.44 24.49
CA GLU A 218 46.95 38.55 24.80
C GLU A 218 46.82 38.76 26.32
N LEU A 219 46.77 37.69 27.11
CA LEU A 219 46.72 37.76 28.58
C LEU A 219 48.01 38.36 29.16
N ILE A 220 49.18 37.91 28.70
CA ILE A 220 50.48 38.46 29.11
C ILE A 220 50.58 39.95 28.73
N GLY A 221 50.14 40.32 27.53
CA GLY A 221 50.13 41.71 27.07
C GLY A 221 49.17 42.60 27.88
N LYS A 222 47.99 42.09 28.28
CA LYS A 222 47.08 42.81 29.19
C LYS A 222 47.73 43.03 30.56
N SER A 223 48.39 42.00 31.11
CA SER A 223 49.13 42.14 32.36
C SER A 223 50.27 43.15 32.26
N GLU A 224 50.96 43.22 31.12
CA GLU A 224 52.02 44.22 30.88
C GLU A 224 51.46 45.65 30.90
N LEU A 225 50.30 45.88 30.26
CA LEU A 225 49.61 47.18 30.27
C LEU A 225 49.15 47.57 31.68
N GLU A 226 48.57 46.64 32.44
CA GLU A 226 48.15 46.86 33.83
C GLU A 226 49.33 47.25 34.72
N ILE A 227 50.45 46.50 34.64
CA ILE A 227 51.68 46.79 35.38
C ILE A 227 52.25 48.16 35.00
N ALA A 228 52.28 48.50 33.70
CA ALA A 228 52.75 49.80 33.24
C ALA A 228 51.87 50.95 33.77
N GLN A 229 50.56 50.74 33.85
CA GLN A 229 49.62 51.72 34.42
C GLN A 229 49.82 51.86 35.93
N GLU A 230 50.00 50.77 36.68
CA GLU A 230 50.32 50.80 38.11
C GLU A 230 51.62 51.58 38.38
N LEU A 231 52.67 51.33 37.59
CA LEU A 231 53.95 52.05 37.70
C LEU A 231 53.80 53.54 37.41
N LYS A 232 53.00 53.90 36.40
CA LYS A 232 52.74 55.30 36.05
C LYS A 232 52.04 56.03 37.19
N VAL A 233 50.96 55.46 37.73
CA VAL A 233 50.21 56.04 38.86
C VAL A 233 51.12 56.19 40.08
N LEU A 234 51.93 55.17 40.38
CA LEU A 234 52.85 55.22 41.51
C LEU A 234 53.94 56.28 41.34
N ALA A 235 54.46 56.45 40.12
CA ALA A 235 55.45 57.49 39.81
C ALA A 235 54.86 58.90 40.01
N GLU A 236 53.64 59.15 39.54
CA GLU A 236 52.93 60.42 39.74
C GLU A 236 52.66 60.70 41.23
N GLU A 237 52.32 59.68 42.03
CA GLU A 237 52.16 59.81 43.47
C GLU A 237 53.48 60.10 44.19
N MET A 238 54.56 59.43 43.80
CA MET A 238 55.89 59.68 44.37
C MET A 238 56.40 61.08 44.02
N GLU A 239 56.16 61.56 42.80
CA GLU A 239 56.51 62.92 42.39
C GLU A 239 55.75 63.97 43.24
N LYS A 240 54.46 63.76 43.50
CA LYS A 240 53.68 64.63 44.40
C LYS A 240 54.24 64.64 45.83
N LEU A 241 54.68 63.49 46.34
CA LEU A 241 55.29 63.40 47.67
C LEU A 241 56.67 64.08 47.71
N ASP A 242 57.46 63.97 46.64
CA ASP A 242 58.74 64.68 46.52
C ASP A 242 58.53 66.21 46.43
N GLN A 243 57.48 66.68 45.76
CA GLN A 243 57.08 68.08 45.76
C GLN A 243 56.66 68.55 47.17
N GLN A 244 55.86 67.77 47.90
CA GLN A 244 55.48 68.08 49.28
C GLN A 244 56.70 68.14 50.21
N LYS A 245 57.65 67.21 50.04
CA LYS A 245 58.93 67.20 50.75
C LYS A 245 59.73 68.47 50.46
N ALA A 246 59.84 68.88 49.19
CA ALA A 246 60.52 70.12 48.82
C ALA A 246 59.86 71.36 49.44
N MET A 247 58.52 71.43 49.43
CA MET A 247 57.78 72.51 50.09
C MET A 247 58.02 72.55 51.61
N LEU A 248 58.07 71.38 52.27
CA LEU A 248 58.35 71.30 53.70
C LEU A 248 59.74 71.84 54.04
N PHE A 249 60.75 71.53 53.23
CA PHE A 249 62.12 72.01 53.41
C PHE A 249 62.32 73.50 53.16
N ASN A 250 61.36 74.17 52.50
CA ASN A 250 61.37 75.63 52.37
C ASN A 250 60.80 76.36 53.59
N SER A 251 60.36 75.65 54.64
CA SER A 251 59.82 76.28 55.85
C SER A 251 60.93 76.73 56.82
N ASP A 252 60.66 77.80 57.59
CA ASP A 252 61.65 78.49 58.43
C ASP A 252 62.35 77.59 59.47
N CYS A 253 61.70 76.51 59.91
CA CYS A 253 62.31 75.57 60.84
C CYS A 253 63.49 74.80 60.23
N PHE A 254 63.55 74.67 58.90
CA PHE A 254 64.65 74.00 58.17
C PHE A 254 65.76 74.94 57.70
N THR A 255 65.63 76.25 57.90
CA THR A 255 66.67 77.22 57.52
C THR A 255 68.01 76.88 58.17
N GLY A 256 69.07 76.80 57.36
CA GLY A 256 70.42 76.44 57.78
C GLY A 256 70.71 74.93 57.86
N ILE A 257 69.75 74.07 57.53
CA ILE A 257 69.94 72.62 57.45
C ILE A 257 70.21 72.24 55.98
N ALA A 258 71.26 71.45 55.73
CA ALA A 258 71.57 70.98 54.39
C ALA A 258 70.53 69.94 53.94
N VAL A 259 69.74 70.28 52.91
CA VAL A 259 68.63 69.46 52.39
C VAL A 259 69.11 68.17 51.68
N THR A 260 70.40 68.03 51.43
CA THR A 260 71.02 66.89 50.74
C THR A 260 71.25 65.67 51.64
N GLU A 261 70.96 65.76 52.92
CA GLU A 261 71.21 64.68 53.89
C GLU A 261 70.04 63.67 53.97
N THR A 262 70.29 62.48 54.52
CA THR A 262 69.25 61.46 54.74
C THR A 262 68.19 61.99 55.71
N PHE A 263 66.96 61.44 55.66
CA PHE A 263 65.86 61.84 56.55
C PHE A 263 66.26 61.78 58.04
N GLU A 264 67.06 60.77 58.42
CA GLU A 264 67.59 60.62 59.78
C GLU A 264 68.49 61.80 60.16
N ASN A 265 69.43 62.18 59.29
CA ASN A 265 70.32 63.31 59.53
C ASN A 265 69.57 64.64 59.66
N VAL A 266 68.55 64.87 58.82
CA VAL A 266 67.70 66.07 58.90
C VAL A 266 66.92 66.13 60.22
N ILE A 267 66.39 64.98 60.70
CA ILE A 267 65.73 64.90 62.00
C ILE A 267 66.74 65.20 63.13
N THR A 268 67.94 64.63 63.08
CA THR A 268 68.99 64.92 64.07
C THR A 268 69.39 66.40 64.06
N ALA A 269 69.50 67.03 62.89
CA ALA A 269 69.80 68.47 62.77
C ALA A 269 68.69 69.35 63.39
N LEU A 270 67.41 68.98 63.18
CA LEU A 270 66.28 69.64 63.83
C LEU A 270 66.31 69.49 65.35
N GLU A 271 66.68 68.31 65.86
CA GLU A 271 66.84 68.09 67.30
C GLU A 271 67.96 68.92 67.92
N VAL A 272 69.09 69.07 67.22
CA VAL A 272 70.19 69.97 67.63
C VAL A 272 69.71 71.43 67.65
N LYS A 273 69.01 71.89 66.61
CA LYS A 273 68.46 73.25 66.53
C LYS A 273 67.42 73.50 67.64
N LYS A 274 66.56 72.52 67.93
CA LYS A 274 65.63 72.55 69.06
C LYS A 274 66.36 72.70 70.39
N ARG A 275 67.48 71.99 70.60
CA ARG A 275 68.29 72.10 71.82
C ARG A 275 68.88 73.50 71.99
N LEU A 276 69.35 74.12 70.91
CA LEU A 276 69.84 75.50 70.94
C LEU A 276 68.75 76.49 71.38
N HIS A 277 67.53 76.35 70.84
CA HIS A 277 66.39 77.17 71.27
C HIS A 277 66.00 76.92 72.73
N LEU A 278 66.05 75.67 73.22
CA LEU A 278 65.80 75.36 74.63
C LEU A 278 66.84 76.01 75.56
N THR A 279 68.12 75.98 75.19
CA THR A 279 69.19 76.66 75.94
C THR A 279 69.00 78.18 75.93
N ALA A 280 68.63 78.77 74.79
CA ALA A 280 68.33 80.20 74.69
C ALA A 280 67.13 80.61 75.57
N ILE A 281 66.07 79.79 75.60
CA ILE A 281 64.93 79.98 76.50
C ILE A 281 65.35 79.93 77.96
N GLU A 282 66.22 78.99 78.35
CA GLU A 282 66.70 78.88 79.73
C GLU A 282 67.47 80.13 80.16
N ILE A 283 68.38 80.62 79.31
CA ILE A 283 69.12 81.87 79.53
C ILE A 283 68.15 83.06 79.67
N LEU A 284 67.22 83.23 78.73
CA LEU A 284 66.24 84.32 78.76
C LEU A 284 65.30 84.21 79.98
N ARG A 285 64.98 83.00 80.46
CA ARG A 285 64.19 82.81 81.68
C ARG A 285 64.98 83.23 82.93
N MET A 286 66.26 82.89 83.00
CA MET A 286 67.14 83.37 84.08
C MET A 286 67.27 84.90 84.06
N GLU A 287 67.43 85.50 82.88
CA GLU A 287 67.47 86.96 82.70
C GLU A 287 66.14 87.61 83.09
N ASN A 288 65.00 87.06 82.65
CA ASN A 288 63.69 87.54 83.06
C ASN A 288 63.47 87.42 84.57
N GLN A 289 63.92 86.33 85.20
CA GLN A 289 63.87 86.19 86.65
C GLN A 289 64.72 87.27 87.33
N HIS A 290 65.92 87.56 86.79
CA HIS A 290 66.76 88.64 87.28
C HIS A 290 66.08 90.01 87.14
N PHE A 291 65.50 90.30 85.97
CA PHE A 291 64.74 91.53 85.73
C PHE A 291 63.50 91.64 86.61
N GLN A 292 62.79 90.53 86.89
CA GLN A 292 61.65 90.51 87.80
C GLN A 292 62.05 90.79 89.24
N VAL A 293 63.15 90.19 89.71
CA VAL A 293 63.72 90.49 91.04
C VAL A 293 64.12 91.96 91.11
N GLN A 294 64.80 92.49 90.10
CA GLN A 294 65.17 93.91 90.03
C GLN A 294 63.96 94.85 89.97
N LEU A 295 62.89 94.47 89.27
CA LEU A 295 61.64 95.23 89.22
C LEU A 295 60.96 95.25 90.59
N LYS A 296 60.87 94.08 91.26
CA LYS A 296 60.36 93.99 92.63
C LYS A 296 61.20 94.79 93.62
N LEU A 297 62.52 94.73 93.52
CA LEU A 297 63.43 95.57 94.31
C LEU A 297 63.21 97.06 94.03
N GLY A 298 62.89 97.44 92.79
CA GLY A 298 62.49 98.80 92.41
C GLY A 298 61.15 99.23 92.99
N GLU A 299 60.15 98.35 92.99
CA GLU A 299 58.86 98.58 93.65
C GLU A 299 59.05 98.80 95.17
N TYR A 300 59.77 97.89 95.85
CA TYR A 300 60.10 98.04 97.28
C TYR A 300 60.92 99.31 97.57
N ALA A 301 61.88 99.68 96.70
CA ALA A 301 62.65 100.91 96.80
C ALA A 301 61.81 102.17 96.58
N SER A 302 60.74 102.09 95.79
CA SER A 302 59.80 103.18 95.56
C SER A 302 58.77 103.35 96.68
N GLU A 303 58.42 102.26 97.38
CA GLU A 303 57.51 102.25 98.54
C GLU A 303 58.19 102.63 99.87
N LEU A 304 59.51 102.77 99.89
CA LEU A 304 60.31 103.18 101.04
C LEU A 304 60.04 104.65 101.43
N LYS A 305 59.50 104.86 102.64
CA LYS A 305 59.26 106.17 103.27
C LYS A 305 60.32 106.47 104.32
N ASP A 306 60.73 107.73 104.41
CA ASP A 306 61.75 108.17 105.38
C ASP A 306 61.21 108.03 106.82
N GLY A 307 61.91 107.25 107.66
CA GLY A 307 61.56 107.01 109.07
C GLY A 307 60.88 105.67 109.41
N GLU A 308 60.53 104.83 108.43
CA GLU A 308 60.06 103.46 108.65
C GLU A 308 61.18 102.42 108.35
N PRO A 309 61.31 101.33 109.13
CA PRO A 309 62.34 100.33 108.89
C PRO A 309 62.11 99.60 107.55
N CYS A 310 63.15 99.55 106.72
CA CYS A 310 63.10 98.89 105.42
C CYS A 310 62.66 97.41 105.53
N PRO A 311 61.65 96.95 104.77
CA PRO A 311 61.13 95.58 104.87
C PRO A 311 62.11 94.49 104.39
N LEU A 312 63.19 94.85 103.69
CA LEU A 312 64.21 93.91 103.19
C LEU A 312 65.47 93.82 104.08
N CYS A 313 65.81 94.86 104.84
CA CYS A 313 67.05 94.88 105.65
C CYS A 313 66.94 95.58 107.02
N GLY A 314 65.81 96.21 107.35
CA GLY A 314 65.54 96.82 108.67
C GLY A 314 66.19 98.19 108.94
N SER A 315 66.91 98.78 107.97
CA SER A 315 67.56 100.10 108.14
C SER A 315 66.57 101.28 108.06
N LEU A 316 66.84 102.36 108.79
CA LEU A 316 66.08 103.62 108.81
C LEU A 316 66.60 104.68 107.82
N ALA A 317 67.74 104.44 107.18
CA ALA A 317 68.32 105.34 106.18
C ALA A 317 69.00 104.54 105.06
N HIS A 318 68.75 104.94 103.80
CA HIS A 318 69.33 104.31 102.59
C HIS A 318 70.06 105.36 101.72
N PRO A 319 71.30 105.11 101.25
CA PRO A 319 72.10 106.16 100.61
C PRO A 319 71.76 106.52 99.16
N VAL A 320 70.97 105.74 98.42
CA VAL A 320 70.52 106.07 97.04
C VAL A 320 69.23 105.30 96.76
N LYS A 321 68.16 105.96 96.27
CA LYS A 321 66.96 105.26 95.80
C LYS A 321 67.29 104.50 94.50
N TYR A 322 67.08 103.19 94.50
CA TYR A 322 67.26 102.37 93.29
C TYR A 322 66.27 102.82 92.20
N ASN A 323 66.79 103.12 91.01
CA ASN A 323 65.99 103.74 89.94
C ASN A 323 65.75 102.72 88.82
N ALA A 324 64.53 102.19 88.77
CA ALA A 324 64.10 101.11 87.87
C ALA A 324 63.70 101.62 86.45
N SER A 325 64.36 102.65 85.94
CA SER A 325 63.98 103.23 84.63
C SER A 325 64.40 102.27 83.49
N ASP A 326 63.40 101.82 82.71
CA ASP A 326 63.45 100.95 81.52
C ASP A 326 63.48 99.40 81.73
N LEU A 327 63.28 98.91 82.96
CA LEU A 327 63.19 97.46 83.22
C LEU A 327 61.96 96.78 82.56
N ALA A 328 60.82 97.48 82.48
CA ALA A 328 59.61 96.97 81.84
C ALA A 328 59.77 96.78 80.32
N GLY A 329 60.53 97.66 79.66
CA GLY A 329 60.85 97.55 78.23
C GLY A 329 61.76 96.36 77.94
N MET A 330 62.76 96.11 78.80
CA MET A 330 63.66 94.96 78.71
C MET A 330 62.91 93.63 78.96
N LEU A 331 62.02 93.57 79.96
CA LEU A 331 61.14 92.43 80.20
C LEU A 331 60.21 92.14 79.01
N SER A 332 59.65 93.18 78.39
CA SER A 332 58.81 93.01 77.20
C SER A 332 59.60 92.47 76.00
N LYS A 333 60.81 92.99 75.74
CA LYS A 333 61.71 92.48 74.69
C LYS A 333 62.11 91.03 74.93
N SER A 334 62.55 90.70 76.15
CA SER A 334 62.96 89.33 76.52
C SER A 334 61.77 88.35 76.45
N ASN A 335 60.56 88.74 76.86
CA ASN A 335 59.36 87.93 76.67
C ASN A 335 58.98 87.73 75.19
N ASN A 336 59.19 88.73 74.33
CA ASN A 336 59.01 88.56 72.89
C ASN A 336 60.03 87.59 72.29
N GLU A 337 61.30 87.65 72.72
CA GLU A 337 62.33 86.70 72.32
C GLU A 337 62.04 85.27 72.81
N LEU A 338 61.54 85.11 74.04
CA LEU A 338 61.03 83.83 74.54
C LEU A 338 59.93 83.28 73.62
N LYS A 339 58.95 84.11 73.25
CA LYS A 339 57.86 83.71 72.37
C LYS A 339 58.37 83.32 70.97
N ILE A 340 59.38 84.01 70.44
CA ILE A 340 60.03 83.66 69.16
C ILE A 340 60.66 82.26 69.25
N HIS A 341 61.41 81.97 70.32
CA HIS A 341 62.01 80.65 70.52
C HIS A 341 61.00 79.54 70.81
N GLU A 342 59.93 79.82 71.55
CA GLU A 342 58.82 78.88 71.79
C GLU A 342 58.09 78.53 70.48
N ASN A 343 57.76 79.54 69.67
CA ASN A 343 57.19 79.33 68.33
C ASN A 343 58.14 78.57 67.40
N ALA A 344 59.45 78.82 67.48
CA ALA A 344 60.45 78.07 66.71
C ALA A 344 60.51 76.59 67.11
N ILE A 345 60.40 76.27 68.40
CA ILE A 345 60.33 74.89 68.89
C ILE A 345 59.05 74.20 68.42
N GLU A 346 57.90 74.89 68.46
CA GLU A 346 56.64 74.36 67.94
C GLU A 346 56.71 74.09 66.43
N ALA A 347 57.28 75.03 65.66
CA ALA A 347 57.53 74.87 64.23
C ALA A 347 58.47 73.70 63.92
N ILE A 348 59.52 73.50 64.74
CA ILE A 348 60.42 72.34 64.62
C ILE A 348 59.68 71.03 64.92
N ASN A 349 58.91 70.95 66.00
CA ASN A 349 58.15 69.72 66.34
C ASN A 349 57.14 69.36 65.24
N ASN A 350 56.41 70.34 64.73
CA ASN A 350 55.46 70.17 63.64
C ASN A 350 56.17 69.78 62.33
N GLY A 351 57.32 70.39 62.05
CA GLY A 351 58.19 70.04 60.91
C GLY A 351 58.70 68.61 60.99
N SER A 352 59.24 68.18 62.13
CA SER A 352 59.73 66.82 62.38
C SER A 352 58.62 65.77 62.22
N LYS A 353 57.42 66.05 62.76
CA LYS A 353 56.27 65.15 62.64
C LYS A 353 55.86 64.96 61.17
N LYS A 354 55.66 66.06 60.44
CA LYS A 354 55.32 66.02 59.01
C LYS A 354 56.39 65.32 58.18
N LEU A 355 57.66 65.55 58.50
CA LEU A 355 58.78 64.90 57.83
C LEU A 355 58.79 63.38 58.06
N SER A 356 58.51 62.93 59.28
CA SER A 356 58.40 61.50 59.63
C SER A 356 57.22 60.83 58.93
N GLU A 357 56.06 61.50 58.86
CA GLU A 357 54.88 61.02 58.15
C GLU A 357 55.17 60.87 56.65
N LEU A 358 55.76 61.89 56.02
CA LEU A 358 56.17 61.85 54.62
C LEU A 358 57.20 60.74 54.35
N ASN A 359 58.19 60.57 55.23
CA ASN A 359 59.19 59.51 55.10
C ASN A 359 58.55 58.11 55.15
N THR A 360 57.60 57.90 56.05
CA THR A 360 56.87 56.62 56.17
C THR A 360 56.10 56.30 54.89
N ILE A 361 55.37 57.29 54.36
CA ILE A 361 54.61 57.14 53.11
C ILE A 361 55.56 56.87 51.93
N LEU A 362 56.66 57.61 51.82
CA LEU A 362 57.66 57.42 50.77
C LEU A 362 58.31 56.03 50.84
N CYS A 363 58.64 55.53 52.03
CA CYS A 363 59.15 54.17 52.20
C CYS A 363 58.14 53.12 51.71
N PHE A 364 56.87 53.24 52.12
CA PHE A 364 55.81 52.32 51.67
C PHE A 364 55.63 52.35 50.14
N LYS A 365 55.67 53.53 49.52
CA LYS A 365 55.55 53.70 48.07
C LYS A 365 56.77 53.14 47.33
N ARG A 366 57.99 53.32 47.86
CA ARG A 366 59.21 52.69 47.32
C ARG A 366 59.17 51.17 47.40
N GLU A 367 58.69 50.60 48.50
CA GLU A 367 58.49 49.15 48.59
C GLU A 367 57.46 48.65 47.59
N ALA A 368 56.35 49.39 47.40
CA ALA A 368 55.38 49.09 46.37
C ALA A 368 56.01 49.15 44.96
N GLN A 369 56.87 50.13 44.70
CA GLN A 369 57.59 50.27 43.44
C GLN A 369 58.48 49.06 43.17
N VAL A 370 59.26 48.63 44.17
CA VAL A 370 60.11 47.43 44.07
C VAL A 370 59.26 46.18 43.78
N ARG A 371 58.11 46.02 44.44
CA ARG A 371 57.19 44.89 44.19
C ARG A 371 56.63 44.90 42.77
N ILE A 372 56.20 46.06 42.27
CA ILE A 372 55.64 46.16 40.91
C ILE A 372 56.72 45.97 39.85
N LEU A 373 57.94 46.50 40.06
CA LEU A 373 59.08 46.25 39.18
C LEU A 373 59.49 44.77 39.13
N ALA A 374 59.40 44.06 40.27
CA ALA A 374 59.61 42.61 40.30
C ALA A 374 58.53 41.88 39.47
N LYS A 375 57.26 42.25 39.60
CA LYS A 375 56.17 41.73 38.74
C LYS A 375 56.42 42.01 37.26
N GLN A 376 56.89 43.22 36.93
CA GLN A 376 57.21 43.59 35.55
C GLN A 376 58.31 42.69 34.98
N LYS A 377 59.37 42.45 35.76
CA LYS A 377 60.46 41.55 35.37
C LYS A 377 59.95 40.13 35.13
N GLU A 378 59.15 39.59 36.05
CA GLU A 378 58.55 38.27 35.91
C GLU A 378 57.66 38.16 34.65
N ASN A 379 56.84 39.18 34.39
CA ASN A 379 55.98 39.20 33.20
C ASN A 379 56.80 39.30 31.90
N ASN A 380 57.90 40.05 31.90
CA ASN A 380 58.82 40.13 30.76
C ASN A 380 59.54 38.80 30.51
N GLU A 381 59.95 38.09 31.57
CA GLU A 381 60.53 36.75 31.45
C GLU A 381 59.50 35.76 30.88
N LYS A 382 58.25 35.79 31.38
CA LYS A 382 57.14 35.00 30.83
C LYS A 382 56.92 35.31 29.34
N LEU A 383 56.89 36.58 28.96
CA LEU A 383 56.74 37.00 27.56
C LEU A 383 57.90 36.51 26.68
N SER A 384 59.13 36.59 27.17
CA SER A 384 60.32 36.13 26.46
C SER A 384 60.27 34.62 26.20
N ILE A 385 59.95 33.82 27.23
CA ILE A 385 59.81 32.37 27.10
C ILE A 385 58.65 32.04 26.15
N HIS A 386 57.50 32.69 26.32
CA HIS A 386 56.31 32.46 25.48
C HIS A 386 56.59 32.74 24.00
N LYS A 387 57.33 33.81 23.69
CA LYS A 387 57.78 34.14 22.32
C LYS A 387 58.71 33.07 21.73
N GLN A 388 59.57 32.45 22.53
CA GLN A 388 60.46 31.37 22.07
C GLN A 388 59.71 30.07 21.73
N LEU A 389 58.57 29.83 22.37
CA LEU A 389 57.73 28.65 22.11
C LEU A 389 56.92 28.74 20.81
N PHE A 390 56.94 29.88 20.13
CA PHE A 390 56.18 30.06 18.89
C PHE A 390 56.84 29.33 17.71
N ILE A 391 56.15 28.30 17.19
CA ILE A 391 56.62 27.45 16.09
C ILE A 391 55.71 27.50 14.85
N TRP A 392 54.67 28.34 14.85
CA TRP A 392 53.61 28.37 13.85
C TRP A 392 53.80 29.48 12.81
N ALA A 393 54.86 29.40 12.00
CA ALA A 393 55.21 30.44 11.01
C ALA A 393 54.08 30.81 10.02
N GLY A 394 53.16 29.88 9.73
CA GLY A 394 51.99 30.11 8.86
C GLY A 394 50.80 30.82 9.53
N PHE A 395 50.87 31.06 10.83
CA PHE A 395 49.79 31.61 11.65
C PHE A 395 50.30 32.85 12.40
N GLN A 396 50.65 33.90 11.65
CA GLN A 396 51.30 35.08 12.21
C GLN A 396 50.34 35.99 13.00
N THR A 397 49.04 35.87 12.76
CA THR A 397 48.02 36.69 13.42
C THR A 397 46.88 35.84 13.97
N LYS A 398 46.21 36.36 15.00
CA LYS A 398 45.04 35.72 15.61
C LYS A 398 43.90 35.53 14.59
N GLU A 399 43.72 36.51 13.71
CA GLU A 399 42.72 36.50 12.65
C GLU A 399 43.00 35.38 11.63
N SER A 400 44.29 35.11 11.34
CA SER A 400 44.68 34.01 10.46
C SER A 400 44.33 32.65 11.07
N VAL A 401 44.55 32.47 12.38
CA VAL A 401 44.17 31.23 13.08
C VAL A 401 42.66 31.06 13.12
N GLU A 402 41.91 32.11 13.43
CA GLU A 402 40.45 32.05 13.51
C GLU A 402 39.81 31.81 12.13
N SER A 403 40.36 32.41 11.08
CA SER A 403 39.92 32.15 9.70
C SER A 403 40.13 30.69 9.30
N GLU A 404 41.28 30.10 9.64
CA GLU A 404 41.53 28.68 9.38
C GLU A 404 40.66 27.76 10.27
N PHE A 405 40.34 28.17 11.51
CA PHE A 405 39.38 27.45 12.37
C PHE A 405 37.98 27.40 11.74
N THR A 406 37.50 28.54 11.24
CA THR A 406 36.18 28.63 10.59
C THR A 406 36.14 27.85 9.28
N LYS A 407 37.21 27.88 8.48
CA LYS A 407 37.35 27.02 7.29
C LYS A 407 37.35 25.54 7.66
N ALA A 408 38.08 25.14 8.69
CA ALA A 408 38.13 23.75 9.15
C ALA A 408 36.75 23.27 9.63
N GLN A 409 36.03 24.07 10.42
CA GLN A 409 34.66 23.78 10.84
C GLN A 409 33.70 23.65 9.65
N HIS A 410 33.79 24.57 8.68
CA HIS A 410 32.96 24.53 7.48
C HIS A 410 33.24 23.26 6.66
N LEU A 411 34.51 22.92 6.44
CA LEU A 411 34.91 21.70 5.73
C LEU A 411 34.44 20.45 6.47
N GLN A 412 34.55 20.41 7.79
CA GLN A 412 34.10 19.26 8.59
C GLN A 412 32.58 19.08 8.54
N LYS A 413 31.83 20.18 8.58
CA LYS A 413 30.38 20.16 8.39
C LYS A 413 30.01 19.67 6.98
N LEU A 414 30.65 20.19 5.94
CA LEU A 414 30.43 19.79 4.55
C LEU A 414 30.76 18.30 4.34
N VAL A 415 31.84 17.79 4.93
CA VAL A 415 32.20 16.36 4.92
C VAL A 415 31.10 15.53 5.57
N SER A 416 30.62 15.93 6.76
CA SER A 416 29.56 15.21 7.46
C SER A 416 28.25 15.17 6.66
N GLU A 417 27.85 16.30 6.06
CA GLU A 417 26.65 16.37 5.22
C GLU A 417 26.78 15.47 3.98
N LYS A 418 27.95 15.48 3.32
CA LYS A 418 28.22 14.61 2.17
C LYS A 418 28.28 13.13 2.54
N GLU A 419 28.81 12.78 3.71
CA GLU A 419 28.80 11.39 4.20
C GLU A 419 27.37 10.89 4.43
N GLU A 420 26.48 11.74 4.97
CA GLU A 420 25.07 11.39 5.14
C GLU A 420 24.35 11.21 3.80
N THR A 421 24.59 12.10 2.82
CA THR A 421 24.01 11.95 1.48
C THR A 421 24.55 10.70 0.78
N LEU A 422 25.83 10.38 0.97
CA LEU A 422 26.47 9.20 0.41
C LEU A 422 25.85 7.91 0.96
N GLU A 423 25.53 7.87 2.26
CA GLU A 423 24.84 6.72 2.86
C GLU A 423 23.42 6.56 2.32
N LYS A 424 22.69 7.68 2.11
CA LYS A 424 21.38 7.66 1.43
C LYS A 424 21.50 7.14 -0.02
N MET A 425 22.53 7.57 -0.75
CA MET A 425 22.80 7.07 -2.11
C MET A 425 23.15 5.58 -2.13
N ARG A 426 23.93 5.08 -1.16
CA ARG A 426 24.25 3.64 -1.01
C ARG A 426 23.00 2.80 -0.79
N THR A 427 22.16 3.21 0.15
CA THR A 427 20.91 2.50 0.43
C THR A 427 19.95 2.54 -0.76
N GLN A 428 19.89 3.64 -1.51
CA GLN A 428 19.11 3.70 -2.75
C GLN A 428 19.68 2.78 -3.83
N LEU A 429 21.01 2.77 -4.02
CA LEU A 429 21.68 1.90 -4.99
C LEU A 429 21.41 0.42 -4.69
N GLU A 430 21.43 0.02 -3.42
CA GLU A 430 21.13 -1.35 -3.02
C GLU A 430 19.66 -1.72 -3.32
N LYS A 431 18.70 -0.83 -3.02
CA LYS A 431 17.29 -1.03 -3.35
C LYS A 431 17.05 -1.18 -4.85
N GLU A 432 17.63 -0.29 -5.66
CA GLU A 432 17.51 -0.35 -7.12
C GLU A 432 18.17 -1.62 -7.68
N THR A 433 19.30 -2.04 -7.13
CA THR A 433 19.99 -3.29 -7.53
C THR A 433 19.12 -4.52 -7.23
N GLN A 434 18.57 -4.62 -6.02
CA GLN A 434 17.65 -5.71 -5.65
C GLN A 434 16.37 -5.68 -6.50
N ALA A 435 15.84 -4.50 -6.82
CA ALA A 435 14.68 -4.36 -7.70
C ALA A 435 15.03 -4.85 -9.12
N SER A 436 16.17 -4.45 -9.67
CA SER A 436 16.67 -4.89 -10.99
C SER A 436 16.78 -6.41 -11.07
N GLU A 437 17.33 -7.06 -10.04
CA GLU A 437 17.43 -8.53 -9.99
C GLU A 437 16.05 -9.21 -9.96
N LYS A 438 15.08 -8.66 -9.23
CA LYS A 438 13.70 -9.17 -9.21
C LYS A 438 13.05 -9.03 -10.57
N TYR A 439 13.18 -7.87 -11.22
CA TYR A 439 12.63 -7.66 -12.56
C TYR A 439 13.29 -8.57 -13.60
N LEU A 440 14.59 -8.82 -13.50
CA LEU A 440 15.29 -9.74 -14.39
C LEU A 440 14.69 -11.15 -14.32
N LYS A 441 14.51 -11.67 -13.11
CA LYS A 441 13.90 -12.99 -12.88
C LYS A 441 12.50 -13.08 -13.49
N VAL A 442 11.67 -12.05 -13.30
CA VAL A 442 10.31 -12.01 -13.88
C VAL A 442 10.36 -11.97 -15.40
N VAL A 443 11.24 -11.16 -16.00
CA VAL A 443 11.39 -11.08 -17.46
C VAL A 443 11.86 -12.42 -18.04
N ASP A 444 12.81 -13.09 -17.39
CA ASP A 444 13.32 -14.40 -17.81
C ASP A 444 12.24 -15.49 -17.72
N GLU A 445 11.40 -15.46 -16.67
CA GLU A 445 10.26 -16.37 -16.54
C GLU A 445 9.21 -16.13 -17.64
N LEU A 446 8.89 -14.87 -17.95
CA LEU A 446 7.99 -14.53 -19.05
C LEU A 446 8.55 -15.01 -20.40
N LYS A 447 9.85 -14.86 -20.64
CA LYS A 447 10.52 -15.38 -21.85
C LYS A 447 10.46 -16.91 -21.94
N ARG A 448 10.62 -17.62 -20.82
CA ARG A 448 10.48 -19.08 -20.78
C ARG A 448 9.06 -19.50 -21.15
N ASN A 449 8.05 -18.86 -20.56
CA ASN A 449 6.64 -19.15 -20.86
C ASN A 449 6.28 -18.83 -22.32
N MET A 450 6.85 -17.77 -22.91
CA MET A 450 6.72 -17.48 -24.34
C MET A 450 7.27 -18.61 -25.21
N LEU A 451 8.46 -19.13 -24.86
CA LEU A 451 9.06 -20.24 -25.58
C LEU A 451 8.21 -21.50 -25.46
N GLU A 452 7.72 -21.81 -24.26
CA GLU A 452 6.81 -22.95 -24.01
C GLU A 452 5.57 -22.86 -24.90
N TYR A 453 4.85 -21.72 -24.90
CA TYR A 453 3.66 -21.55 -25.75
C TYR A 453 3.97 -21.59 -27.24
N ALA A 454 5.10 -21.03 -27.68
CA ALA A 454 5.52 -21.10 -29.08
C ALA A 454 5.81 -22.55 -29.51
N THR A 455 6.46 -23.33 -28.66
CA THR A 455 6.75 -24.76 -28.93
C THR A 455 5.50 -25.62 -28.90
N GLU A 456 4.56 -25.37 -27.96
CA GLU A 456 3.26 -26.05 -27.91
C GLU A 456 2.46 -25.75 -29.18
N ALA A 457 2.37 -24.48 -29.58
CA ALA A 457 1.67 -24.07 -30.79
C ALA A 457 2.24 -24.74 -32.04
N ALA A 458 3.58 -24.76 -32.19
CA ALA A 458 4.25 -25.44 -33.31
C ALA A 458 3.98 -26.95 -33.32
N THR A 459 3.96 -27.58 -32.14
CA THR A 459 3.67 -29.02 -32.00
C THR A 459 2.24 -29.34 -32.41
N VAL A 460 1.26 -28.56 -31.92
CA VAL A 460 -0.15 -28.72 -32.28
C VAL A 460 -0.37 -28.42 -33.76
N GLN A 461 0.33 -27.44 -34.32
CA GLN A 461 0.28 -27.12 -35.76
C GLN A 461 0.76 -28.30 -36.61
N ASN A 462 1.84 -28.98 -36.22
CA ASN A 462 2.33 -30.18 -36.92
C ASN A 462 1.36 -31.38 -36.85
N GLN A 463 0.37 -31.35 -35.95
CA GLN A 463 -0.65 -32.41 -35.81
C GLN A 463 -1.90 -32.16 -36.68
N LEU A 464 -1.97 -31.05 -37.41
CA LEU A 464 -3.01 -30.77 -38.40
C LEU A 464 -2.71 -31.55 -39.69
N LYS A 465 -3.71 -32.22 -40.25
CA LYS A 465 -3.60 -33.04 -41.46
C LYS A 465 -4.50 -32.56 -42.59
N ILE A 466 -5.66 -31.98 -42.28
CA ILE A 466 -6.68 -31.62 -43.27
C ILE A 466 -6.91 -30.10 -43.34
N ILE A 467 -6.89 -29.42 -42.19
CA ILE A 467 -7.14 -27.98 -42.10
C ILE A 467 -5.85 -27.19 -42.29
N ASP A 468 -5.87 -26.23 -43.20
CA ASP A 468 -4.82 -25.23 -43.34
C ASP A 468 -5.04 -24.08 -42.34
N LEU A 469 -4.07 -23.89 -41.45
CA LEU A 469 -4.07 -22.84 -40.43
C LEU A 469 -4.15 -21.43 -41.05
N SER A 470 -3.61 -21.23 -42.25
CA SER A 470 -3.55 -19.90 -42.90
C SER A 470 -4.92 -19.28 -43.13
N LEU A 471 -5.95 -20.11 -43.32
CA LEU A 471 -7.33 -19.70 -43.56
C LEU A 471 -7.98 -19.06 -42.32
N TYR A 472 -7.46 -19.34 -41.12
CA TYR A 472 -8.03 -18.91 -39.85
C TYR A 472 -7.21 -17.82 -39.14
N GLN A 473 -6.03 -17.47 -39.67
CA GLN A 473 -5.16 -16.44 -39.10
C GLN A 473 -5.66 -15.00 -39.29
N ASN A 474 -6.59 -14.77 -40.23
CA ASN A 474 -7.14 -13.44 -40.56
C ASN A 474 -8.64 -13.28 -40.23
N SER A 475 -9.29 -14.33 -39.73
CA SER A 475 -10.65 -14.22 -39.23
C SER A 475 -10.60 -13.63 -37.82
N ASN A 476 -10.62 -12.30 -37.76
CA ASN A 476 -10.97 -11.54 -36.56
C ASN A 476 -12.42 -11.94 -36.19
N VAL A 477 -12.58 -13.04 -35.45
CA VAL A 477 -13.87 -13.42 -34.88
C VAL A 477 -14.03 -12.58 -33.62
N GLU A 478 -14.60 -11.39 -33.82
CA GLU A 478 -15.25 -10.63 -32.75
C GLU A 478 -16.34 -11.52 -32.14
N TYR A 479 -16.18 -11.82 -30.86
CA TYR A 479 -17.26 -12.32 -30.00
C TYR A 479 -17.92 -11.15 -29.30
#